data_AF-A0A0Q7JPB1-F1
#
_entry.id   AF-A0A0Q7JPB1-F1
#
_cell.length_a   1.000
_cell.length_b   1.000
_cell.length_c   1.000
_cell.angle_alpha   90.00
_cell.angle_beta   90.00
_cell.angle_gamma   90.00
#
_symmetry.space_group_name_H-M   'P 1'
#
loop_
_entity.id
_entity.type
_entity.pdbx_description
1 polymer ?
#
loop_
_entity_poly.entity_id
_entity_poly.type
_entity_poly.pdbx_seq_one_letter_code
_entity_poly.pdbx_strand_id
1 'polypeptide(L)'
;MPELLEALEDRSFTTYKCRIRAYERIQGRSRAWNAALISLATATTVAAIGLLVDDSMYGASGETLLAACSVLALAASLVVASLDYPGRAVRVEVNYKEIQDIASRIQAARSVNSQPTLANYYDLHGSYSDLVRHSENHTSGDRDAYEGNISWSRFFTFALTFLPYATFVLPMWLFWQFGAWVIHGSG
;
A
#
# COMPACT_ATOMS: atom_id res chain seq x y z
N MET A 1 -33.04 -15.23 -17.20
CA MET A 1 -33.26 -14.39 -16.00
C MET A 1 -32.39 -14.85 -14.83
N PRO A 2 -32.45 -16.11 -14.36
CA PRO A 2 -31.55 -16.57 -13.28
C PRO A 2 -30.06 -16.45 -13.66
N GLU A 3 -29.71 -16.79 -14.90
CA GLU A 3 -28.32 -16.66 -15.42
C GLU A 3 -27.78 -15.23 -15.39
N LEU A 4 -28.62 -14.19 -15.58
CA LEU A 4 -28.17 -12.79 -15.56
C LEU A 4 -27.82 -12.33 -14.14
N LEU A 5 -28.60 -12.79 -13.15
CA LEU A 5 -28.31 -12.53 -11.74
C LEU A 5 -27.09 -13.31 -11.26
N GLU A 6 -26.93 -14.55 -11.72
CA GLU A 6 -25.75 -15.36 -11.44
C GLU A 6 -24.48 -14.73 -12.01
N ALA A 7 -24.50 -14.27 -13.27
CA ALA A 7 -23.38 -13.54 -13.85
C ALA A 7 -23.07 -12.22 -13.12
N LEU A 8 -24.08 -11.54 -12.58
CA LEU A 8 -23.91 -10.33 -11.79
C LEU A 8 -23.33 -10.63 -10.40
N GLU A 9 -23.77 -11.71 -9.76
CA GLU A 9 -23.24 -12.24 -8.49
C GLU A 9 -21.74 -12.55 -8.64
N ASP A 10 -21.36 -13.36 -9.64
CA ASP A 10 -19.97 -13.73 -9.90
C ASP A 10 -19.08 -12.52 -10.19
N ARG A 11 -19.59 -11.58 -11.00
CA ARG A 11 -18.85 -10.36 -11.33
C ARG A 11 -18.65 -9.50 -10.08
N SER A 12 -19.71 -9.25 -9.31
CA SER A 12 -19.64 -8.42 -8.09
C SER A 12 -18.70 -9.04 -7.04
N PHE A 13 -18.75 -10.35 -6.87
CA PHE A 13 -17.88 -11.09 -5.96
C PHE A 13 -16.41 -11.07 -6.40
N THR A 14 -16.15 -11.19 -7.71
CA THR A 14 -14.80 -11.06 -8.26
C THR A 14 -14.25 -9.65 -8.01
N THR A 15 -15.05 -8.61 -8.29
CA THR A 15 -14.66 -7.21 -8.05
C THR A 15 -14.40 -6.95 -6.56
N TYR A 16 -15.23 -7.50 -5.67
CA TYR A 16 -15.02 -7.45 -4.21
C TYR A 16 -13.64 -8.00 -3.81
N LYS A 17 -13.30 -9.21 -4.26
CA LYS A 17 -11.99 -9.83 -3.95
C LYS A 17 -10.81 -9.03 -4.50
N CYS A 18 -10.94 -8.50 -5.72
CA CYS A 18 -9.91 -7.64 -6.30
C CYS A 18 -9.68 -6.36 -5.48
N ARG A 19 -10.76 -5.75 -4.95
CA ARG A 19 -10.67 -4.54 -4.12
C ARG A 19 -10.07 -4.80 -2.75
N ILE A 20 -10.31 -5.97 -2.14
CA ILE A 20 -9.63 -6.38 -0.90
C ILE A 20 -8.11 -6.44 -1.12
N ARG A 21 -7.65 -7.07 -2.22
CA ARG A 21 -6.21 -7.11 -2.52
C ARG A 21 -5.61 -5.73 -2.77
N ALA A 22 -6.35 -4.84 -3.43
CA ALA A 22 -5.93 -3.46 -3.61
C ALA A 22 -5.79 -2.72 -2.27
N TYR A 23 -6.73 -2.92 -1.34
CA TYR A 23 -6.68 -2.40 0.02
C TYR A 23 -5.45 -2.89 0.79
N GLU A 24 -5.24 -4.21 0.84
CA GLU A 24 -4.08 -4.83 1.49
C GLU A 24 -2.76 -4.31 0.92
N ARG A 25 -2.68 -4.15 -0.41
CA ARG A 25 -1.53 -3.57 -1.09
C ARG A 25 -1.28 -2.13 -0.68
N ILE A 26 -2.30 -1.27 -0.69
CA ILE A 26 -2.17 0.14 -0.31
C ILE A 26 -1.71 0.25 1.16
N GLN A 27 -2.31 -0.55 2.05
CA GLN A 27 -1.87 -0.60 3.45
C GLN A 27 -0.44 -1.08 3.60
N GLY A 28 -0.06 -2.17 2.92
CA GLY A 28 1.29 -2.72 2.96
C GLY A 28 2.34 -1.68 2.53
N ARG A 29 2.05 -0.93 1.47
CA ARG A 29 2.91 0.18 1.01
C ARG A 29 3.01 1.31 2.02
N SER A 30 1.88 1.70 2.63
CA SER A 30 1.87 2.72 3.66
C SER A 30 2.76 2.33 4.84
N ARG A 31 2.61 1.10 5.35
CA ARG A 31 3.43 0.58 6.45
C ARG A 31 4.92 0.52 6.08
N ALA A 32 5.24 0.02 4.89
CA ALA A 32 6.62 -0.09 4.41
C ALA A 32 7.32 1.28 4.32
N TRP A 33 6.67 2.27 3.69
CA TRP A 33 7.22 3.62 3.58
C TRP A 33 7.36 4.31 4.94
N ASN A 34 6.36 4.20 5.81
CA ASN A 34 6.44 4.78 7.15
C ASN A 34 7.55 4.13 7.98
N ALA A 35 7.69 2.81 7.96
CA ALA A 35 8.75 2.10 8.69
C ALA A 35 10.15 2.51 8.18
N ALA A 36 10.32 2.58 6.85
CA ALA A 36 11.55 3.03 6.21
C ALA A 36 11.93 4.46 6.64
N LEU A 37 10.99 5.41 6.57
CA LEU A 37 11.22 6.80 6.94
C LEU A 37 11.53 6.95 8.44
N ILE A 38 10.82 6.24 9.32
CA ILE A 38 11.06 6.25 10.76
C ILE A 38 12.47 5.71 11.06
N SER A 39 12.85 4.57 10.46
CA SER A 39 14.18 4.01 10.67
C SER A 39 15.27 4.91 10.13
N LEU A 40 15.05 5.55 8.98
CA LEU A 40 16.00 6.50 8.41
C LEU A 40 16.18 7.72 9.30
N ALA A 41 15.09 8.33 9.74
CA ALA A 41 15.13 9.47 10.66
C ALA A 41 15.79 9.11 12.01
N THR A 42 15.52 7.92 12.54
CA THR A 42 16.14 7.45 13.79
C THR A 42 17.64 7.26 13.60
N ALA A 43 18.05 6.59 12.53
CA ALA A 43 19.46 6.34 12.25
C ALA A 43 20.23 7.64 11.97
N THR A 44 19.68 8.57 11.19
CA THR A 44 20.32 9.86 10.94
C THR A 44 20.41 10.70 12.21
N THR A 45 19.42 10.63 13.10
CA THR A 45 19.46 11.33 14.39
C THR A 45 20.55 10.77 15.31
N VAL A 46 20.64 9.44 15.44
CA VAL A 46 21.70 8.78 16.23
C VAL A 46 23.08 9.07 15.63
N ALA A 47 23.21 9.01 14.31
CA ALA A 47 24.44 9.35 13.62
C ALA A 47 24.86 10.81 13.84
N ALA A 48 23.90 11.75 13.80
CA ALA A 48 24.16 13.16 14.09
C ALA A 48 24.62 13.38 15.54
N ILE A 49 24.04 12.65 16.51
CA ILE A 49 24.50 12.70 17.91
C ILE A 49 25.93 12.16 18.02
N GLY A 50 26.26 11.08 17.32
CA GLY A 50 27.62 10.53 17.33
C GLY A 50 28.66 11.48 16.74
N LEU A 51 28.33 12.20 15.65
CA LEU A 51 29.22 13.23 15.08
C LEU A 51 29.49 14.40 16.02
N LEU A 52 28.59 14.71 16.97
CA LEU A 52 28.86 15.72 17.98
C LEU A 52 29.96 15.30 18.96
N VAL A 53 30.20 13.99 19.09
CA VAL A 53 31.23 13.43 19.98
C VAL A 53 32.53 13.22 19.24
N ASP A 54 32.47 12.70 18.01
CA ASP A 54 33.62 12.42 17.16
C ASP A 54 33.27 12.72 15.69
N ASP A 55 33.85 13.78 15.15
CA ASP A 55 33.61 14.26 13.78
C ASP A 55 34.16 13.30 12.71
N SER A 56 35.07 12.41 13.10
CA SER A 56 35.72 11.44 12.22
C SER A 56 34.97 10.11 12.11
N MET A 57 33.94 9.89 12.92
CA MET A 57 33.24 8.60 13.07
C MET A 57 32.60 8.08 11.77
N TYR A 58 32.16 8.97 10.87
CA TYR A 58 31.63 8.62 9.55
C TYR A 58 32.55 9.05 8.39
N GLY A 59 33.83 9.32 8.69
CA GLY A 59 34.84 9.81 7.74
C GLY A 59 34.84 11.33 7.58
N ALA A 60 35.83 11.85 6.84
CA ALA A 60 36.11 13.29 6.69
C ALA A 60 34.99 14.15 6.07
N SER A 61 33.89 13.53 5.64
CA SER A 61 32.71 14.20 5.08
C SER A 61 31.40 13.58 5.60
N GLY A 62 31.43 13.02 6.81
CA GLY A 62 30.26 12.41 7.45
C GLY A 62 29.11 13.41 7.63
N GLU A 63 29.42 14.64 8.02
CA GLU A 63 28.44 15.72 8.20
C GLU A 63 27.66 16.04 6.91
N THR A 64 28.37 16.19 5.79
CA THR A 64 27.75 16.50 4.50
C THR A 64 26.93 15.33 3.96
N LEU A 65 27.38 14.09 4.19
CA LEU A 65 26.63 12.89 3.86
C LEU A 65 25.32 12.82 4.66
N LEU A 66 25.36 13.04 5.98
CA LEU A 66 24.16 13.02 6.82
C LEU A 66 23.19 14.15 6.49
N ALA A 67 23.70 15.35 6.17
CA ALA A 67 22.88 16.46 5.71
C ALA A 67 22.15 16.10 4.41
N ALA A 68 22.86 15.54 3.42
CA ALA A 68 22.25 15.08 2.17
C ALA A 68 21.21 13.98 2.40
N CYS A 69 21.51 12.99 3.26
CA CYS A 69 20.56 11.93 3.62
C CYS A 69 19.30 12.49 4.29
N SER A 70 19.45 13.50 5.15
CA SER A 70 18.31 14.15 5.83
C SER A 70 17.43 14.92 4.85
N VAL A 71 18.02 15.63 3.89
CA VAL A 71 17.28 16.32 2.82
C VAL A 71 16.52 15.30 1.95
N LEU A 72 17.15 14.19 1.58
CA LEU A 72 16.50 13.13 0.81
C LEU A 72 15.38 12.45 1.59
N ALA A 73 15.58 12.19 2.88
CA ALA A 73 14.56 11.64 3.77
C ALA A 73 13.35 12.57 3.88
N LEU A 74 13.59 13.88 3.99
CA LEU A 74 12.55 14.91 3.98
C LEU A 74 11.80 14.94 2.65
N ALA A 75 12.50 14.96 1.52
CA ALA A 75 11.85 14.93 0.21
C ALA A 75 10.98 13.67 0.04
N ALA A 76 11.48 12.51 0.46
CA ALA A 76 10.73 11.26 0.44
C ALA A 76 9.50 11.29 1.36
N SER A 77 9.60 11.89 2.55
CA SER A 77 8.47 12.01 3.47
C SER A 77 7.36 12.89 2.91
N LEU A 78 7.70 14.00 2.24
CA LEU A 78 6.74 14.84 1.54
C LEU A 78 6.03 14.09 0.41
N VAL A 79 6.77 13.32 -0.39
CA VAL A 79 6.18 12.51 -1.47
C VAL A 79 5.22 11.49 -0.89
N VAL A 80 5.62 10.74 0.14
CA VAL A 80 4.77 9.74 0.80
C VAL A 80 3.51 10.38 1.41
N ALA A 81 3.64 11.55 2.04
CA ALA A 81 2.51 12.30 2.57
C ALA A 81 1.56 12.77 1.46
N SER A 82 2.10 13.23 0.32
CA SER A 82 1.29 13.67 -0.84
C SER A 82 0.48 12.54 -1.50
N LEU A 83 0.95 11.29 -1.38
CA LEU A 83 0.28 10.12 -1.97
C LEU A 83 -0.94 9.66 -1.19
N ASP A 84 -1.16 10.18 0.03
CA ASP A 84 -2.32 9.92 0.88
C ASP A 84 -2.69 8.43 0.97
N TYR A 85 -1.72 7.56 1.26
CA TYR A 85 -1.99 6.12 1.36
C TYR A 85 -3.09 5.78 2.40
N PRO A 86 -3.13 6.39 3.60
CA PRO A 86 -4.18 6.12 4.58
C PRO A 86 -5.57 6.54 4.07
N GLY A 87 -5.72 7.75 3.52
CA GLY A 87 -7.00 8.21 2.99
C GLY A 87 -7.47 7.36 1.81
N ARG A 88 -6.55 6.93 0.94
CA ARG A 88 -6.85 5.98 -0.14
C ARG A 88 -7.30 4.62 0.38
N ALA A 89 -6.62 4.09 1.40
CA ALA A 89 -7.02 2.82 2.00
C ALA A 89 -8.44 2.88 2.55
N VAL A 90 -8.81 3.95 3.25
CA VAL A 90 -10.17 4.15 3.77
C VAL A 90 -11.20 4.24 2.63
N ARG A 91 -10.90 4.97 1.54
CA ARG A 91 -11.80 5.05 0.38
C ARG A 91 -12.03 3.69 -0.28
N VAL A 92 -10.97 2.90 -0.47
CA VAL A 92 -11.08 1.53 -1.01
C VAL A 92 -11.83 0.63 -0.02
N GLU A 93 -11.66 0.85 1.29
CA GLU A 93 -12.33 0.08 2.33
C GLU A 93 -13.84 0.23 2.31
N VAL A 94 -14.32 1.48 2.36
CA VAL A 94 -15.75 1.80 2.26
C VAL A 94 -16.33 1.15 1.01
N ASN A 95 -15.61 1.30 -0.09
CA ASN A 95 -16.09 0.90 -1.39
C ASN A 95 -16.15 -0.63 -1.61
N TYR A 96 -15.23 -1.43 -1.05
CA TYR A 96 -15.38 -2.89 -1.12
C TYR A 96 -16.52 -3.39 -0.23
N LYS A 97 -16.77 -2.72 0.92
CA LYS A 97 -17.90 -3.06 1.82
C LYS A 97 -19.24 -2.79 1.15
N GLU A 98 -19.36 -1.70 0.41
CA GLU A 98 -20.56 -1.40 -0.38
C GLU A 98 -20.81 -2.45 -1.48
N ILE A 99 -19.76 -2.91 -2.17
CA ILE A 99 -19.90 -4.01 -3.14
C ILE A 99 -20.32 -5.31 -2.44
N GLN A 100 -19.76 -5.61 -1.27
CA GLN A 100 -20.14 -6.79 -0.49
C GLN A 100 -21.61 -6.75 -0.10
N ASP A 101 -22.12 -5.58 0.30
CA ASP A 101 -23.53 -5.37 0.58
C ASP A 101 -24.38 -5.66 -0.66
N ILE A 102 -24.04 -5.11 -1.83
CA ILE A 102 -24.75 -5.41 -3.09
C ILE A 102 -24.72 -6.91 -3.42
N ALA A 103 -23.58 -7.58 -3.27
CA ALA A 103 -23.46 -9.02 -3.53
C ALA A 103 -24.39 -9.82 -2.61
N SER A 104 -24.48 -9.46 -1.32
CA SER A 104 -25.42 -10.10 -0.38
C SER A 104 -26.89 -9.83 -0.74
N ARG A 105 -27.22 -8.63 -1.24
CA ARG A 105 -28.57 -8.29 -1.72
C ARG A 105 -28.96 -9.06 -2.98
N ILE A 106 -28.02 -9.28 -3.91
CA ILE A 106 -28.20 -10.15 -5.08
C ILE A 106 -28.47 -11.60 -4.63
N GLN A 107 -27.67 -12.11 -3.70
CA GLN A 107 -27.82 -13.46 -3.18
C GLN A 107 -29.16 -13.65 -2.45
N ALA A 108 -29.56 -12.67 -1.63
CA ALA A 108 -30.86 -12.66 -0.97
C ALA A 108 -32.01 -12.64 -1.99
N ALA A 109 -31.93 -11.79 -3.02
CA ALA A 109 -32.94 -11.71 -4.08
C ALA A 109 -33.09 -13.03 -4.84
N ARG A 110 -32.00 -13.77 -5.06
CA ARG A 110 -32.00 -15.10 -5.68
C ARG A 110 -32.61 -16.17 -4.77
N SER A 111 -32.36 -16.10 -3.46
CA SER A 111 -32.86 -17.07 -2.49
C SER A 111 -34.35 -16.92 -2.15
N VAL A 112 -34.86 -15.68 -2.12
CA VAL A 112 -36.24 -15.36 -1.71
C VAL A 112 -37.21 -15.34 -2.90
N ASN A 113 -36.76 -14.89 -4.08
CA ASN A 113 -37.61 -14.82 -5.27
C ASN A 113 -37.22 -15.92 -6.26
N SER A 114 -38.00 -17.00 -6.30
CA SER A 114 -37.87 -18.08 -7.30
C SER A 114 -38.06 -17.58 -8.74
N GLN A 115 -38.61 -16.37 -8.93
CA GLN A 115 -38.70 -15.67 -10.20
C GLN A 115 -38.22 -14.22 -10.05
N PRO A 116 -36.93 -13.94 -10.29
CA PRO A 116 -36.43 -12.58 -10.25
C PRO A 116 -37.03 -11.71 -11.36
N THR A 117 -37.58 -10.54 -10.99
CA THR A 117 -38.14 -9.58 -11.93
C THR A 117 -37.04 -8.78 -12.64
N LEU A 118 -37.29 -8.41 -13.89
CA LEU A 118 -36.38 -7.58 -14.71
C LEU A 118 -36.06 -6.23 -14.03
N ALA A 119 -37.04 -5.65 -13.34
CA ALA A 119 -36.89 -4.42 -12.57
C ALA A 119 -35.85 -4.56 -11.42
N ASN A 120 -35.88 -5.69 -10.69
CA ASN A 120 -34.91 -5.96 -9.62
C ASN A 120 -33.49 -6.11 -10.17
N TYR A 121 -33.34 -6.73 -11.35
CA TYR A 121 -32.05 -6.82 -12.01
C TYR A 121 -31.50 -5.44 -12.38
N TYR A 122 -32.30 -4.58 -13.02
CA TYR A 122 -31.84 -3.25 -13.42
C TYR A 122 -31.49 -2.35 -12.23
N ASP A 123 -32.24 -2.44 -11.13
CA ASP A 123 -31.95 -1.70 -9.90
C ASP A 123 -30.62 -2.13 -9.26
N LEU A 124 -30.41 -3.44 -9.10
CA LEU A 124 -29.16 -4.00 -8.57
C LEU A 124 -27.96 -3.74 -9.50
N HIS A 125 -28.15 -3.90 -10.81
CA HIS A 125 -27.12 -3.61 -11.80
C HIS A 125 -26.77 -2.12 -11.86
N GLY A 126 -27.77 -1.23 -11.72
CA GLY A 126 -27.57 0.22 -11.65
C GLY A 126 -26.73 0.60 -10.44
N SER A 127 -27.15 0.13 -9.26
CA SER A 127 -26.42 0.33 -8.00
C SER A 127 -24.98 -0.19 -8.08
N TYR A 128 -24.78 -1.39 -8.64
CA TYR A 128 -23.44 -1.95 -8.87
C TYR A 128 -22.61 -1.09 -9.83
N SER A 129 -23.19 -0.67 -10.96
CA SER A 129 -22.50 0.13 -11.97
C SER A 129 -22.07 1.49 -11.43
N ASP A 130 -22.90 2.10 -10.59
CA ASP A 130 -22.59 3.37 -9.94
C ASP A 130 -21.46 3.21 -8.92
N LEU A 131 -21.46 2.16 -8.11
CA LEU A 131 -20.36 1.86 -7.18
C LEU A 131 -19.03 1.57 -7.89
N VAL A 132 -19.08 1.02 -9.09
CA VAL A 132 -17.88 0.77 -9.91
C VAL A 132 -17.37 2.06 -10.54
N ARG A 133 -18.26 2.95 -10.98
CA ARG A 133 -17.90 4.24 -11.60
C ARG A 133 -17.33 5.25 -10.60
N HIS A 134 -17.85 5.29 -9.38
CA HIS A 134 -17.44 6.27 -8.36
C HIS A 134 -16.21 5.84 -7.54
N SER A 135 -15.71 4.62 -7.75
CA SER A 135 -14.54 4.10 -7.04
C SER A 135 -13.25 4.29 -7.83
N GLU A 136 -12.15 4.53 -7.13
CA GLU A 136 -10.80 4.49 -7.70
C GLU A 136 -10.57 3.15 -8.40
N ASN A 137 -10.22 3.20 -9.69
CA ASN A 137 -10.10 1.99 -10.51
C ASN A 137 -8.96 1.12 -9.97
N HIS A 138 -9.28 -0.12 -9.56
CA HIS A 138 -8.32 -1.20 -9.38
C HIS A 138 -7.32 -1.25 -10.56
N THR A 139 -6.02 -1.36 -10.26
CA THR A 139 -4.96 -1.38 -11.30
C THR A 139 -4.93 -2.76 -11.97
N SER A 140 -4.48 -2.86 -13.22
CA SER A 140 -4.29 -4.15 -13.92
C SER A 140 -3.49 -5.18 -13.11
N GLY A 141 -2.50 -4.72 -12.33
CA GLY A 141 -1.74 -5.57 -11.43
C GLY A 141 -2.54 -6.23 -10.29
N ASP A 142 -3.65 -5.64 -9.85
CA ASP A 142 -4.52 -6.23 -8.82
C ASP A 142 -5.38 -7.37 -9.40
N ARG A 143 -5.79 -7.23 -10.67
CA ARG A 143 -6.48 -8.27 -11.42
C ARG A 143 -5.54 -9.44 -11.75
N ASP A 144 -4.33 -9.15 -12.22
CA ASP A 144 -3.32 -10.18 -12.53
C ASP A 144 -2.93 -10.98 -11.26
N ALA A 145 -2.90 -10.34 -10.10
CA ALA A 145 -2.68 -11.01 -8.81
C ALA A 145 -3.86 -11.91 -8.40
N TYR A 146 -5.09 -11.57 -8.79
CA TYR A 146 -6.26 -12.43 -8.57
C TYR A 146 -6.31 -13.63 -9.49
N GLU A 147 -5.99 -13.43 -10.77
CA GLU A 147 -5.95 -14.50 -11.77
C GLU A 147 -4.71 -15.41 -11.63
N GLY A 148 -3.79 -15.09 -10.72
CA GLY A 148 -2.56 -15.86 -10.49
C GLY A 148 -1.47 -15.66 -11.55
N ASN A 149 -1.71 -14.79 -12.53
CA ASN A 149 -0.82 -14.54 -13.64
C ASN A 149 0.46 -13.78 -13.20
N ILE A 150 1.59 -14.16 -13.81
CA ILE A 150 2.85 -13.43 -13.67
C ILE A 150 2.86 -12.36 -14.75
N SER A 151 2.83 -11.09 -14.33
CA SER A 151 2.73 -9.93 -15.21
C SER A 151 3.75 -8.88 -14.81
N TRP A 152 4.21 -8.09 -15.78
CA TRP A 152 5.14 -6.98 -15.56
C TRP A 152 4.54 -5.92 -14.61
N SER A 153 3.22 -5.75 -14.65
CA SER A 153 2.46 -4.89 -13.73
C SER A 153 2.61 -5.38 -12.28
N ARG A 154 2.52 -6.69 -12.05
CA ARG A 154 2.64 -7.34 -10.74
C ARG A 154 4.06 -7.25 -10.19
N PHE A 155 5.06 -7.41 -11.04
CA PHE A 155 6.47 -7.20 -10.65
C PHE A 155 6.73 -5.77 -10.18
N PHE A 156 6.32 -4.74 -10.94
CA PHE A 156 6.48 -3.36 -10.48
C PHE A 156 5.68 -3.05 -9.23
N THR A 157 4.49 -3.63 -9.12
CA THR A 157 3.62 -3.44 -7.98
C THR A 157 4.26 -4.01 -6.71
N PHE A 158 4.91 -5.16 -6.83
CA PHE A 158 5.74 -5.77 -5.81
C PHE A 158 6.98 -4.90 -5.54
N ALA A 159 7.76 -4.56 -6.57
CA ALA A 159 8.97 -3.74 -6.44
C ALA A 159 8.71 -2.41 -5.70
N LEU A 160 7.65 -1.68 -6.03
CA LEU A 160 7.28 -0.43 -5.32
C LEU A 160 6.90 -0.64 -3.84
N THR A 161 6.49 -1.85 -3.48
CA THR A 161 6.20 -2.23 -2.08
C THR A 161 7.47 -2.63 -1.34
N PHE A 162 8.47 -3.16 -2.04
CA PHE A 162 9.76 -3.60 -1.49
C PHE A 162 10.87 -2.55 -1.56
N LEU A 163 10.77 -1.56 -2.45
CA LEU A 163 11.71 -0.47 -2.61
C LEU A 163 11.97 0.31 -1.31
N PRO A 164 10.98 0.58 -0.45
CA PRO A 164 11.23 1.19 0.85
C PRO A 164 12.15 0.34 1.71
N TYR A 165 12.11 -0.98 1.60
CA TYR A 165 12.98 -1.85 2.40
C TYR A 165 14.45 -1.78 1.97
N ALA A 166 14.71 -1.47 0.70
CA ALA A 166 16.09 -1.21 0.25
C ALA A 166 16.70 0.00 0.97
N THR A 167 15.86 0.95 1.42
CA THR A 167 16.36 2.10 2.18
C THR A 167 16.85 1.74 3.58
N PHE A 168 16.51 0.56 4.14
CA PHE A 168 17.04 0.10 5.43
C PHE A 168 18.54 -0.23 5.40
N VAL A 169 19.15 -0.39 4.23
CA VAL A 169 20.59 -0.62 4.09
C VAL A 169 21.37 0.52 4.73
N LEU A 170 20.96 1.76 4.50
CA LEU A 170 21.66 2.95 5.00
C LEU A 170 21.53 3.11 6.53
N PRO A 171 20.33 3.01 7.15
CA PRO A 171 20.16 2.93 8.59
C PRO A 171 20.95 1.80 9.24
N MET A 172 20.91 0.58 8.69
CA MET A 172 21.67 -0.54 9.23
C MET A 172 23.18 -0.27 9.18
N TRP A 173 23.68 0.32 8.09
CA TRP A 173 25.07 0.71 7.97
C TRP A 173 25.46 1.81 8.96
N LEU A 174 24.62 2.84 9.15
CA LEU A 174 24.86 3.90 10.14
C LEU A 174 24.92 3.36 11.57
N PHE A 175 23.99 2.47 11.94
CA PHE A 175 23.97 1.81 13.24
C PHE A 175 25.18 0.88 13.43
N TRP A 176 25.60 0.18 12.37
CA TRP A 176 26.78 -0.66 12.41
C TRP A 176 28.03 0.16 12.74
N GLN A 177 28.25 1.28 12.06
CA GLN A 177 29.40 2.16 12.32
C GLN A 177 29.35 2.75 13.74
N PHE A 178 28.17 3.21 14.17
CA PHE A 178 27.98 3.71 15.53
C PHE A 178 28.30 2.64 16.58
N GLY A 179 27.78 1.42 16.41
CA GLY A 179 28.05 0.30 17.31
C GLY A 179 29.52 -0.11 17.30
N ALA A 180 30.16 -0.14 16.13
CA ALA A 180 31.59 -0.41 16.01
C ALA A 180 32.42 0.64 16.75
N TRP A 181 32.09 1.92 16.64
CA TRP A 181 32.74 3.00 17.38
C TRP A 181 32.54 2.86 18.91
N VAL A 182 31.32 2.57 19.38
CA VAL A 182 31.05 2.36 20.81
C VAL A 182 31.86 1.18 21.37
N ILE A 183 31.96 0.08 20.62
CA ILE A 183 32.65 -1.13 21.08
C ILE A 183 34.18 -0.98 21.05
N HIS A 184 34.72 -0.34 20.01
CA HIS A 184 36.16 -0.20 19.84
C HIS A 184 36.74 1.05 20.50
N GLY A 185 35.88 1.97 20.97
CA GLY A 185 36.16 2.99 21.98
C GLY A 185 37.39 3.86 21.73
N SER A 186 37.14 5.07 21.23
CA SER A 186 37.87 6.32 21.53
C SER A 186 39.27 6.16 22.16
N GLY A 187 40.28 6.02 21.30
CA GLY A 187 41.67 6.34 21.65
C GLY A 187 41.94 7.82 21.44
#